data_AF-A0A8T3CWY6-F1
#
_entry.id   AF-A0A8T3CWY6-F1
#
_cell.length_a   1.000
_cell.length_b   1.000
_cell.length_c   1.000
_cell.angle_alpha   90.00
_cell.angle_beta   90.00
_cell.angle_gamma   90.00
#
_symmetry.space_group_name_H-M   'P 1'
#
loop_
_entity.id
_entity.type
_entity.pdbx_description
1 polymer ?
#
loop_
_entity_poly.entity_id
_entity_poly.type
_entity_poly.pdbx_seq_one_letter_code
_entity_poly.pdbx_strand_id
1 'polypeptide(L)'
;MRRLGSVQQKIPCVFLTEVKEEPSRKRDCQQFQVVATENINPKALESNIGCALPTEKLDGTCCYVSPYKGEPYLWARLDRKPNKQADKRFKKFQHSHKSSKEFTWNVEEDFRNVPESWIPAHGVQHLNGQPVPDENGHIPGWVPVDKHNKQYCWHSSVVNYEAGIALVLRPSSDNSELLEIAAVPLSELLEQTLELIGTNINANPYGLGSKKQPIHLLVPHGILRIQNAPAVNYRQLAEWFQGCEEGKVEGIVWHCNDGTLVKLHRHHLGLKWPDGDAFLNKRPVTVHVNWASYELDVGPEDLFASLSDLNGHSFDSLQDVHLHA
;
A
#
# COMPACT_ATOMS: atom_id res chain seq x y z
N MET A 1 10.53 -15.06 -12.67
CA MET A 1 9.16 -14.49 -12.76
C MET A 1 9.28 -13.01 -13.08
N ARG A 2 8.51 -12.48 -14.03
CA ARG A 2 8.38 -11.02 -14.20
C ARG A 2 7.84 -10.47 -12.86
N ARG A 3 8.51 -9.49 -12.27
CA ARG A 3 8.04 -8.85 -11.04
C ARG A 3 6.66 -8.23 -11.32
N LEU A 4 5.68 -8.53 -10.48
CA LEU A 4 4.31 -8.02 -10.64
C LEU A 4 4.31 -6.50 -10.48
N GLY A 5 3.35 -5.83 -11.14
CA GLY A 5 3.38 -4.38 -11.34
C GLY A 5 3.65 -3.57 -10.06
N SER A 6 4.48 -2.53 -10.20
CA SER A 6 4.90 -1.62 -9.13
C SER A 6 3.89 -0.47 -8.96
N VAL A 7 3.55 -0.14 -7.71
CA VAL A 7 2.60 0.93 -7.36
C VAL A 7 3.28 2.29 -7.44
N GLN A 8 3.41 2.80 -8.66
CA GLN A 8 4.09 4.08 -8.91
C GLN A 8 3.10 5.23 -9.09
N GLN A 9 1.89 4.95 -9.56
CA GLN A 9 0.81 5.92 -9.72
C GLN A 9 -0.41 5.54 -8.85
N LYS A 10 -1.38 6.46 -8.77
CA LYS A 10 -2.68 6.11 -8.20
C LYS A 10 -3.33 5.03 -9.04
N ILE A 11 -3.62 3.91 -8.40
CA ILE A 11 -4.32 2.79 -9.02
C ILE A 11 -5.81 3.15 -9.17
N PRO A 12 -6.36 3.18 -10.39
CA PRO A 12 -7.77 3.48 -10.63
C PRO A 12 -8.69 2.35 -10.15
N CYS A 13 -9.96 2.66 -9.96
CA CYS A 13 -10.98 1.65 -9.67
C CYS A 13 -11.24 0.77 -10.90
N VAL A 14 -11.45 -0.54 -10.69
CA VAL A 14 -11.80 -1.50 -11.76
C VAL A 14 -13.16 -1.21 -12.39
N PHE A 15 -14.06 -0.57 -11.64
CA PHE A 15 -15.30 0.01 -12.14
C PHE A 15 -15.19 1.53 -12.24
N LEU A 16 -15.98 2.14 -13.12
CA LEU A 16 -16.18 3.58 -13.08
C LEU A 16 -16.78 3.98 -11.73
N THR A 17 -16.34 5.11 -11.19
CA THR A 17 -16.81 5.63 -9.90
C THR A 17 -17.65 6.89 -10.07
N GLU A 18 -18.63 7.05 -9.20
CA GLU A 18 -19.46 8.25 -9.10
C GLU A 18 -19.50 8.78 -7.67
N VAL A 19 -19.79 10.07 -7.54
CA VAL A 19 -20.01 10.71 -6.24
C VAL A 19 -21.52 10.71 -5.97
N LYS A 20 -21.92 10.14 -4.84
CA LYS A 20 -23.30 10.20 -4.33
C LYS A 20 -23.37 11.16 -3.14
N GLU A 21 -24.35 12.06 -3.16
CA GLU A 21 -24.67 12.99 -2.07
C GLU A 21 -25.42 12.27 -0.93
N GLU A 22 -24.77 11.28 -0.35
CA GLU A 22 -25.26 10.52 0.80
C GLU A 22 -24.13 10.30 1.81
N PRO A 23 -24.44 10.13 3.12
CA PRO A 23 -23.42 9.99 4.15
C PRO A 23 -22.44 8.85 3.87
N SER A 24 -21.14 9.14 4.03
CA SER A 24 -20.08 8.18 3.81
C SER A 24 -20.13 7.05 4.82
N ARG A 25 -20.08 5.81 4.31
CA ARG A 25 -19.94 4.61 5.14
C ARG A 25 -18.50 4.38 5.62
N LYS A 26 -17.53 5.13 5.09
CA LYS A 26 -16.10 5.03 5.45
C LYS A 26 -15.65 6.11 6.43
N ARG A 27 -16.24 7.32 6.38
CA ARG A 27 -15.81 8.47 7.18
C ARG A 27 -17.00 9.14 7.84
N ASP A 28 -16.96 9.23 9.15
CA ASP A 28 -17.97 9.95 9.93
C ASP A 28 -18.04 11.43 9.48
N CYS A 29 -19.25 11.98 9.52
CA CYS A 29 -19.57 13.37 9.17
C CYS A 29 -19.37 13.78 7.69
N GLN A 30 -18.86 12.89 6.82
CA GLN A 30 -18.79 13.17 5.39
C GLN A 30 -20.15 12.94 4.73
N GLN A 31 -20.72 13.97 4.09
CA GLN A 31 -22.07 13.97 3.51
C GLN A 31 -22.18 13.41 2.08
N PHE A 32 -21.06 12.93 1.53
CA PHE A 32 -21.00 12.31 0.21
C PHE A 32 -20.15 11.05 0.26
N GLN A 33 -20.33 10.12 -0.67
CA GLN A 33 -19.43 8.99 -0.87
C GLN A 33 -19.09 8.76 -2.34
N VAL A 34 -17.89 8.24 -2.56
CA VAL A 34 -17.46 7.76 -3.88
C VAL A 34 -17.75 6.27 -3.95
N VAL A 35 -18.60 5.87 -4.89
CA VAL A 35 -19.00 4.47 -5.08
C VAL A 35 -18.66 4.00 -6.49
N ALA A 36 -18.42 2.71 -6.63
CA ALA A 36 -18.34 2.05 -7.92
C ALA A 36 -19.73 1.93 -8.53
N THR A 37 -19.81 2.20 -9.82
CA THR A 37 -20.93 1.82 -10.67
C THR A 37 -20.79 0.36 -11.11
N GLU A 38 -21.79 -0.18 -11.80
CA GLU A 38 -21.71 -1.52 -12.38
C GLU A 38 -20.88 -1.57 -13.67
N ASN A 39 -20.47 -0.41 -14.20
CA ASN A 39 -19.72 -0.31 -15.45
C ASN A 39 -18.22 -0.50 -15.20
N ILE A 40 -17.62 -1.46 -15.90
CA ILE A 40 -16.17 -1.68 -15.85
C ILE A 40 -15.44 -0.47 -16.45
N ASN A 41 -14.35 -0.07 -15.81
CA ASN A 41 -13.49 1.01 -16.30
C ASN A 41 -12.87 0.60 -17.65
N PRO A 42 -12.99 1.42 -18.72
CA PRO A 42 -12.40 1.11 -20.03
C PRO A 42 -10.91 0.73 -19.95
N LYS A 43 -10.15 1.40 -19.07
CA LYS A 43 -8.73 1.07 -18.83
C LYS A 43 -8.52 -0.37 -18.34
N ALA A 44 -9.44 -0.91 -17.55
CA ALA A 44 -9.36 -2.31 -17.11
C ALA A 44 -9.63 -3.28 -18.27
N LEU A 45 -10.59 -2.95 -19.14
CA LEU A 45 -10.91 -3.77 -20.32
C LEU A 45 -9.76 -3.77 -21.33
N GLU A 46 -9.20 -2.59 -21.63
CA GLU A 46 -8.06 -2.40 -22.52
C GLU A 46 -6.83 -3.21 -22.05
N SER A 47 -6.64 -3.32 -20.74
CA SER A 47 -5.56 -4.11 -20.12
C SER A 47 -5.89 -5.60 -19.94
N ASN A 48 -6.99 -6.09 -20.53
CA ASN A 48 -7.43 -7.48 -20.46
C ASN A 48 -7.55 -8.02 -19.01
N ILE A 49 -8.33 -7.32 -18.19
CA ILE A 49 -8.55 -7.65 -16.77
C ILE A 49 -8.95 -9.11 -16.50
N GLY A 50 -9.61 -9.78 -17.44
CA GLY A 50 -10.02 -11.18 -17.30
C GLY A 50 -8.85 -12.18 -17.18
N CYS A 51 -7.64 -11.78 -17.58
CA CYS A 51 -6.42 -12.57 -17.43
C CYS A 51 -5.47 -12.02 -16.36
N ALA A 52 -5.88 -11.00 -15.59
CA ALA A 52 -5.05 -10.37 -14.59
C ALA A 52 -4.94 -11.24 -13.32
N LEU A 53 -3.82 -11.09 -12.60
CA LEU A 53 -3.61 -11.77 -11.33
C LEU A 53 -4.23 -10.95 -10.19
N PRO A 54 -5.24 -11.47 -9.46
CA PRO A 54 -5.83 -10.81 -8.31
C PRO A 54 -4.99 -11.03 -7.05
N THR A 55 -4.75 -9.95 -6.31
CA THR A 55 -4.04 -9.99 -5.03
C THR A 55 -4.76 -9.13 -4.00
N GLU A 56 -4.54 -9.43 -2.74
CA GLU A 56 -5.10 -8.66 -1.64
C GLU A 56 -4.63 -7.20 -1.71
N LYS A 57 -5.57 -6.26 -1.58
CA LYS A 57 -5.23 -4.87 -1.32
C LYS A 57 -5.01 -4.73 0.19
N LEU A 58 -3.84 -4.25 0.60
CA LEU A 58 -3.56 -3.95 1.99
C LEU A 58 -3.83 -2.48 2.35
N ASP A 59 -4.28 -2.28 3.59
CA ASP A 59 -4.50 -0.98 4.20
C ASP A 59 -3.25 -0.57 4.97
N GLY A 60 -2.23 -0.19 4.20
CA GLY A 60 -0.92 0.24 4.67
C GLY A 60 -0.53 1.63 4.19
N THR A 61 0.74 1.96 4.35
CA THR A 61 1.38 3.11 3.72
C THR A 61 2.41 2.66 2.71
N CYS A 62 2.27 3.12 1.47
CA CYS A 62 3.08 2.62 0.37
C CYS A 62 4.54 3.06 0.51
N CYS A 63 5.42 2.11 0.23
CA CYS A 63 6.86 2.23 0.28
C CYS A 63 7.48 1.76 -1.02
N TYR A 64 8.74 2.11 -1.23
CA TYR A 64 9.53 1.70 -2.38
C TYR A 64 10.97 1.48 -1.96
N VAL A 65 11.64 0.45 -2.47
CA VAL A 65 13.07 0.26 -2.21
C VAL A 65 13.83 0.61 -3.47
N SER A 66 14.78 1.53 -3.36
CA SER A 66 15.59 2.00 -4.50
C SER A 66 16.93 2.56 -4.00
N PRO A 67 17.97 2.61 -4.85
CA PRO A 67 19.27 3.11 -4.42
C PRO A 67 19.21 4.55 -3.91
N TYR A 68 19.85 4.80 -2.77
CA TYR A 68 20.10 6.14 -2.24
C TYR A 68 21.54 6.21 -1.75
N LYS A 69 22.32 7.18 -2.26
CA LYS A 69 23.75 7.33 -1.95
C LYS A 69 24.58 6.04 -2.21
N GLY A 70 24.20 5.27 -3.22
CA GLY A 70 24.89 4.05 -3.63
C GLY A 70 24.37 2.75 -2.99
N GLU A 71 23.50 2.85 -1.99
CA GLU A 71 23.02 1.68 -1.23
C GLU A 71 21.50 1.46 -1.37
N PRO A 72 21.00 0.21 -1.29
CA PRO A 72 19.57 -0.06 -1.21
C PRO A 72 18.93 0.65 -0.01
N TYR A 73 17.86 1.39 -0.24
CA TYR A 73 17.23 2.22 0.78
C TYR A 73 15.72 2.13 0.71
N LEU A 74 15.04 2.26 1.86
CA LEU A 74 13.58 2.36 1.90
C LEU A 74 13.17 3.81 1.66
N TRP A 75 12.16 3.99 0.83
CA TRP A 75 11.56 5.27 0.51
C TRP A 75 10.09 5.26 0.89
N ALA A 76 9.65 6.30 1.58
CA ALA A 76 8.25 6.52 1.92
C ALA A 76 7.54 7.28 0.80
N ARG A 77 6.25 6.98 0.59
CA ARG A 77 5.43 7.73 -0.35
C ARG A 77 5.23 9.18 0.11
N LEU A 78 5.58 10.13 -0.76
CA LEU A 78 5.31 11.55 -0.56
C LEU A 78 4.76 12.16 -1.84
N ASP A 79 3.43 12.22 -1.96
CA ASP A 79 2.78 12.93 -3.07
C ASP A 79 2.97 14.45 -2.90
N ARG A 80 3.53 15.12 -3.91
CA ARG A 80 3.55 16.59 -3.99
C ARG A 80 2.16 17.07 -4.36
N LYS A 81 1.50 17.75 -3.42
CA LYS A 81 0.11 18.22 -3.50
C LYS A 81 0.03 19.72 -3.80
N PRO A 82 -1.10 20.19 -4.35
CA PRO A 82 -1.32 21.62 -4.55
C PRO A 82 -1.35 22.35 -3.21
N ASN A 83 -0.97 23.62 -3.25
CA ASN A 83 -1.16 24.55 -2.16
C ASN A 83 -2.66 24.88 -2.00
N LYS A 84 -3.05 25.56 -0.91
CA LYS A 84 -4.46 25.83 -0.59
C LYS A 84 -5.17 26.66 -1.67
N GLN A 85 -4.47 27.60 -2.32
CA GLN A 85 -5.07 28.47 -3.33
C GLN A 85 -5.28 27.71 -4.64
N ALA A 86 -4.27 26.94 -5.07
CA ALA A 86 -4.33 26.10 -6.26
C ALA A 86 -5.40 25.00 -6.13
N ASP A 87 -5.49 24.32 -4.99
CA ASP A 87 -6.52 23.31 -4.71
C ASP A 87 -7.95 23.89 -4.83
N LYS A 88 -8.15 25.11 -4.30
CA LYS A 88 -9.45 25.81 -4.43
C LYS A 88 -9.76 26.17 -5.88
N ARG A 89 -8.76 26.61 -6.66
CA ARG A 89 -8.91 26.93 -8.09
C ARG A 89 -9.24 25.68 -8.89
N PHE A 90 -8.55 24.57 -8.62
CA PHE A 90 -8.77 23.29 -9.27
C PHE A 90 -10.16 22.70 -8.98
N LYS A 91 -10.60 22.70 -7.71
CA LYS A 91 -11.96 22.24 -7.36
C LYS A 91 -13.05 23.06 -8.05
N LYS A 92 -12.91 24.39 -8.10
CA LYS A 92 -13.83 25.26 -8.85
C LYS A 92 -13.89 24.89 -10.33
N PHE A 93 -12.74 24.60 -10.93
CA PHE A 93 -12.67 24.14 -12.31
C PHE A 93 -13.42 22.81 -12.50
N GLN A 94 -13.15 21.82 -11.64
CA GLN A 94 -13.84 20.51 -11.67
C GLN A 94 -15.37 20.64 -11.55
N HIS A 95 -15.86 21.50 -10.65
CA HIS A 95 -17.31 21.73 -10.51
C HIS A 95 -17.93 22.41 -11.73
N SER A 96 -17.16 23.23 -12.45
CA SER A 96 -17.71 24.08 -13.50
C SER A 96 -18.22 23.31 -14.74
N HIS A 97 -17.82 22.04 -14.97
CA HIS A 97 -18.23 21.10 -16.04
C HIS A 97 -18.38 21.67 -17.48
N LYS A 98 -18.08 22.96 -17.72
CA LYS A 98 -18.47 23.74 -18.91
C LYS A 98 -17.30 24.36 -19.65
N SER A 99 -16.06 24.02 -19.27
CA SER A 99 -14.87 24.52 -19.94
C SER A 99 -14.31 23.45 -20.87
N SER A 100 -14.34 23.69 -22.18
CA SER A 100 -13.55 22.93 -23.15
C SER A 100 -12.04 23.19 -23.01
N LYS A 101 -11.63 24.12 -22.15
CA LYS A 101 -10.23 24.39 -21.82
C LYS A 101 -9.78 23.47 -20.69
N GLU A 102 -8.65 22.82 -20.91
CA GLU A 102 -7.90 22.05 -19.91
C GLU A 102 -7.42 22.96 -18.76
N PHE A 103 -7.32 22.41 -17.55
CA PHE A 103 -6.80 23.16 -16.41
C PHE A 103 -5.28 23.30 -16.51
N THR A 104 -4.77 24.52 -16.54
CA THR A 104 -3.33 24.76 -16.56
C THR A 104 -2.78 24.94 -15.15
N TRP A 105 -1.82 24.08 -14.80
CA TRP A 105 -1.02 24.14 -13.58
C TRP A 105 0.24 24.97 -13.79
N ASN A 106 0.58 25.82 -12.83
CA ASN A 106 1.92 26.38 -12.67
C ASN A 106 2.66 25.53 -11.62
N VAL A 107 3.47 24.56 -12.05
CA VAL A 107 4.12 23.57 -11.17
C VAL A 107 5.03 24.23 -10.10
N GLU A 108 5.59 25.41 -10.40
CA GLU A 108 6.48 26.13 -9.48
C GLU A 108 5.69 26.82 -8.35
N GLU A 109 4.56 27.43 -8.67
CA GLU A 109 3.78 28.22 -7.71
C GLU A 109 2.64 27.44 -7.06
N ASP A 110 1.97 26.55 -7.80
CA ASP A 110 0.73 25.89 -7.37
C ASP A 110 0.96 24.76 -6.36
N PHE A 111 2.19 24.28 -6.18
CA PHE A 111 2.49 23.07 -5.41
C PHE A 111 3.30 23.35 -4.16
N ARG A 112 3.11 22.49 -3.15
CA ARG A 112 3.92 22.55 -1.92
C ARG A 112 5.38 22.18 -2.21
N ASN A 113 6.28 22.72 -1.41
CA ASN A 113 7.69 22.33 -1.43
C ASN A 113 7.85 20.89 -0.95
N VAL A 114 8.84 20.21 -1.52
CA VAL A 114 9.28 18.87 -1.13
C VAL A 114 10.77 18.95 -0.76
N PRO A 115 11.29 17.99 0.04
CA PRO A 115 12.73 17.91 0.30
C PRO A 115 13.53 17.74 -0.99
N GLU A 116 14.81 18.15 -0.98
CA GLU A 116 15.71 18.00 -2.12
C GLU A 116 15.90 16.53 -2.53
N SER A 117 15.85 15.61 -1.56
CA SER A 117 15.94 14.17 -1.79
C SER A 117 14.67 13.56 -2.38
N TRP A 118 13.60 14.33 -2.58
CA TRP A 118 12.37 13.83 -3.18
C TRP A 118 12.56 13.50 -4.67
N ILE A 119 12.04 12.36 -5.09
CA ILE A 119 12.02 11.95 -6.49
C ILE A 119 10.59 11.69 -6.97
N PRO A 120 10.24 12.02 -8.23
CA PRO A 120 8.96 11.64 -8.79
C PRO A 120 8.88 10.13 -8.93
N ALA A 121 7.69 9.57 -8.71
CA ALA A 121 7.46 8.14 -8.89
C ALA A 121 7.59 7.75 -10.38
N HIS A 122 7.93 6.50 -10.64
CA HIS A 122 8.11 6.04 -12.02
C HIS A 122 6.79 6.17 -12.82
N GLY A 123 6.91 6.59 -14.08
CA GLY A 123 5.74 6.82 -14.94
C GLY A 123 4.98 8.12 -14.68
N VAL A 124 5.36 8.94 -13.68
CA VAL A 124 4.89 10.33 -13.62
C VAL A 124 5.22 11.02 -14.94
N GLN A 125 4.22 11.67 -15.55
CA GLN A 125 4.42 12.39 -16.80
C GLN A 125 5.32 13.60 -16.59
N HIS A 126 6.12 13.94 -17.60
CA HIS A 126 7.00 15.08 -17.57
C HIS A 126 6.71 16.01 -18.76
N LEU A 127 6.67 17.31 -18.51
CA LEU A 127 6.59 18.35 -19.53
C LEU A 127 7.81 19.26 -19.36
N ASN A 128 8.58 19.44 -20.43
CA ASN A 128 9.84 20.21 -20.40
C ASN A 128 10.81 19.78 -19.28
N GLY A 129 10.86 18.48 -18.99
CA GLY A 129 11.72 17.91 -17.95
C GLY A 129 11.20 18.07 -16.52
N GLN A 130 10.05 18.73 -16.29
CA GLN A 130 9.43 18.84 -14.97
C GLN A 130 8.27 17.86 -14.81
N PRO A 131 8.11 17.22 -13.63
CA PRO A 131 6.98 16.32 -13.39
C PRO A 131 5.67 17.10 -13.32
N VAL A 132 4.63 16.57 -13.98
CA VAL A 132 3.29 17.19 -14.02
C VAL A 132 2.28 16.37 -13.19
N PRO A 133 1.24 17.02 -12.63
CA PRO A 133 0.25 16.34 -11.81
C PRO A 133 -0.64 15.37 -12.59
N ASP A 134 -1.16 14.38 -11.88
CA ASP A 134 -2.22 13.49 -12.34
C ASP A 134 -3.56 14.23 -12.49
N GLU A 135 -4.58 13.53 -13.00
CA GLU A 135 -5.96 14.01 -13.16
C GLU A 135 -6.61 14.52 -11.85
N ASN A 136 -6.04 14.17 -10.69
CA ASN A 136 -6.47 14.59 -9.37
C ASN A 136 -5.62 15.75 -8.81
N GLY A 137 -4.70 16.30 -9.60
CA GLY A 137 -3.83 17.39 -9.21
C GLY A 137 -2.64 16.96 -8.33
N HIS A 138 -2.31 15.68 -8.21
CA HIS A 138 -1.19 15.22 -7.38
C HIS A 138 0.01 14.81 -8.24
N ILE A 139 1.22 15.02 -7.73
CA ILE A 139 2.45 14.47 -8.32
C ILE A 139 2.97 13.38 -7.38
N PRO A 140 2.71 12.10 -7.67
CA PRO A 140 3.34 10.95 -7.03
C PRO A 140 4.86 11.09 -6.83
N GLY A 141 5.36 10.71 -5.67
CA GLY A 141 6.80 10.65 -5.45
C GLY A 141 7.21 9.98 -4.16
N TRP A 142 8.51 9.97 -3.93
CA TRP A 142 9.18 9.20 -2.91
C TRP A 142 10.21 10.06 -2.19
N VAL A 143 10.44 9.77 -0.91
CA VAL A 143 11.50 10.39 -0.11
C VAL A 143 12.20 9.30 0.71
N PRO A 144 13.54 9.32 0.85
CA PRO A 144 14.24 8.27 1.59
C PRO A 144 13.86 8.32 3.07
N VAL A 145 13.72 7.15 3.68
CA VAL A 145 13.35 6.99 5.09
C VAL A 145 14.57 7.24 5.97
N ASP A 146 14.63 8.43 6.54
CA ASP A 146 15.66 8.82 7.50
C ASP A 146 15.25 8.40 8.93
N LYS A 147 16.15 7.69 9.62
CA LYS A 147 15.97 7.26 11.02
C LYS A 147 15.74 8.41 12.00
N HIS A 148 16.22 9.62 11.67
CA HIS A 148 16.06 10.80 12.50
C HIS A 148 14.77 11.58 12.21
N ASN A 149 14.06 11.25 11.13
CA ASN A 149 12.79 11.89 10.79
C ASN A 149 11.63 11.20 11.50
N LYS A 150 11.08 11.86 12.52
CA LYS A 150 9.93 11.37 13.31
C LYS A 150 8.69 11.08 12.46
N GLN A 151 8.54 11.69 11.27
CA GLN A 151 7.44 11.37 10.36
C GLN A 151 7.49 9.91 9.87
N TYR A 152 8.69 9.34 9.76
CA TYR A 152 8.92 8.01 9.20
C TYR A 152 9.41 7.01 10.24
N CYS A 153 9.21 7.27 11.55
CA CYS A 153 9.71 6.38 12.61
C CYS A 153 9.25 4.92 12.46
N TRP A 154 8.02 4.67 12.00
CA TRP A 154 7.51 3.31 11.74
C TRP A 154 8.03 2.68 10.44
N HIS A 155 8.50 3.49 9.49
CA HIS A 155 9.20 2.96 8.32
C HIS A 155 10.64 2.59 8.72
N SER A 156 11.26 3.40 9.57
CA SER A 156 12.60 3.16 10.09
C SER A 156 12.67 1.93 11.00
N SER A 157 11.58 1.55 11.69
CA SER A 157 11.56 0.38 12.58
C SER A 157 11.58 -0.97 11.84
N VAL A 158 11.33 -0.99 10.53
CA VAL A 158 11.30 -2.21 9.72
C VAL A 158 12.53 -2.39 8.84
N VAL A 159 13.54 -1.53 8.99
CA VAL A 159 14.79 -1.58 8.23
C VAL A 159 15.98 -1.40 9.14
N ASN A 160 17.03 -2.18 8.89
CA ASN A 160 18.34 -1.93 9.45
C ASN A 160 19.31 -1.67 8.30
N TYR A 161 19.71 -0.41 8.13
CA TYR A 161 20.61 0.00 7.04
C TYR A 161 22.06 -0.45 7.24
N GLU A 162 22.49 -0.72 8.46
CA GLU A 162 23.84 -1.19 8.76
C GLU A 162 24.02 -2.66 8.34
N ALA A 163 23.04 -3.51 8.65
CA ALA A 163 22.98 -4.88 8.13
C ALA A 163 22.42 -4.98 6.70
N GLY A 164 21.83 -3.90 6.16
CA GLY A 164 21.23 -3.88 4.83
C GLY A 164 20.01 -4.79 4.69
N ILE A 165 19.19 -4.91 5.75
CA ILE A 165 18.03 -5.82 5.81
C ILE A 165 16.72 -5.12 6.15
N ALA A 166 15.60 -5.78 5.87
CA ALA A 166 14.25 -5.34 6.18
C ALA A 166 13.37 -6.47 6.73
N LEU A 167 12.40 -6.14 7.58
CA LEU A 167 11.38 -7.06 8.07
C LEU A 167 10.22 -7.14 7.09
N VAL A 168 9.98 -8.34 6.57
CA VAL A 168 8.97 -8.62 5.55
C VAL A 168 7.99 -9.68 6.03
N LEU A 169 6.70 -9.45 5.77
CA LEU A 169 5.67 -10.48 5.80
C LEU A 169 5.39 -10.97 4.37
N ARG A 170 5.50 -12.27 4.15
CA ARG A 170 5.26 -12.89 2.84
C ARG A 170 4.70 -14.31 2.96
N PRO A 171 4.12 -14.90 1.90
CA PRO A 171 3.86 -16.34 1.89
C PRO A 171 5.16 -17.13 2.04
N SER A 172 5.12 -18.24 2.78
CA SER A 172 6.26 -19.16 2.91
C SER A 172 6.61 -19.79 1.55
N SER A 173 7.90 -20.02 1.33
CA SER A 173 8.39 -20.73 0.13
C SER A 173 7.87 -22.16 0.02
N ASP A 174 7.63 -22.79 1.17
CA ASP A 174 7.33 -24.22 1.25
C ASP A 174 5.81 -24.47 1.18
N ASN A 175 5.03 -23.52 1.70
CA ASN A 175 3.57 -23.57 1.68
C ASN A 175 2.98 -22.17 1.55
N SER A 176 2.38 -21.85 0.40
CA SER A 176 1.78 -20.54 0.12
C SER A 176 0.61 -20.16 1.02
N GLU A 177 0.00 -21.15 1.70
CA GLU A 177 -1.07 -20.90 2.67
C GLU A 177 -0.52 -20.36 3.99
N LEU A 178 0.73 -20.72 4.34
CA LEU A 178 1.42 -20.19 5.52
C LEU A 178 2.08 -18.85 5.20
N LEU A 179 2.03 -17.93 6.16
CA LEU A 179 2.84 -16.72 6.13
C LEU A 179 4.18 -16.95 6.83
N GLU A 180 5.15 -16.12 6.50
CA GLU A 180 6.38 -15.97 7.25
C GLU A 180 6.71 -14.50 7.50
N ILE A 181 7.20 -14.22 8.71
CA ILE A 181 7.86 -12.96 9.04
C ILE A 181 9.36 -13.21 8.92
N ALA A 182 10.04 -12.54 8.00
CA ALA A 182 11.44 -12.79 7.72
C ALA A 182 12.26 -11.50 7.68
N ALA A 183 13.53 -11.59 8.08
CA ALA A 183 14.52 -10.58 7.76
C ALA A 183 15.11 -10.90 6.38
N VAL A 184 15.02 -9.96 5.44
CA VAL A 184 15.51 -10.14 4.07
C VAL A 184 16.47 -9.02 3.67
N PRO A 185 17.49 -9.28 2.84
CA PRO A 185 18.33 -8.21 2.29
C PRO A 185 17.50 -7.17 1.54
N LEU A 186 17.76 -5.88 1.80
CA LEU A 186 17.14 -4.76 1.06
C LEU A 186 17.46 -4.84 -0.44
N SER A 187 18.59 -5.44 -0.81
CA SER A 187 18.96 -5.69 -2.20
C SER A 187 17.98 -6.60 -2.94
N GLU A 188 17.34 -7.56 -2.25
CA GLU A 188 16.29 -8.40 -2.85
C GLU A 188 15.02 -7.61 -3.15
N LEU A 189 14.78 -6.54 -2.38
CA LEU A 189 13.61 -5.66 -2.50
C LEU A 189 13.82 -4.50 -3.47
N LEU A 190 15.03 -4.29 -4.00
CA LEU A 190 15.32 -3.21 -4.95
C LEU A 190 14.30 -3.13 -6.07
N GLU A 191 13.84 -1.93 -6.37
CA GLU A 191 12.86 -1.63 -7.41
C GLU A 191 11.47 -2.25 -7.16
N GLN A 192 11.18 -2.68 -5.93
CA GLN A 192 9.85 -3.14 -5.52
C GLN A 192 9.14 -2.06 -4.71
N THR A 193 7.83 -1.96 -4.93
CA THR A 193 6.94 -1.25 -4.03
C THR A 193 6.38 -2.22 -3.00
N LEU A 194 6.19 -1.74 -1.77
CA LEU A 194 5.69 -2.52 -0.64
C LEU A 194 4.61 -1.73 0.07
N GLU A 195 3.80 -2.40 0.89
CA GLU A 195 3.00 -1.75 1.92
C GLU A 195 3.63 -1.93 3.28
N LEU A 196 3.80 -0.82 4.00
CA LEU A 196 4.05 -0.86 5.43
C LEU A 196 2.72 -1.06 6.15
N ILE A 197 2.61 -2.13 6.94
CA ILE A 197 1.48 -2.40 7.85
C ILE A 197 2.00 -2.50 9.28
N GLY A 198 1.12 -2.32 10.27
CA GLY A 198 1.51 -2.49 11.67
C GLY A 198 0.66 -1.74 12.67
N THR A 199 1.05 -1.86 13.95
CA THR A 199 0.33 -1.34 15.11
C THR A 199 -0.04 0.14 15.02
N ASN A 200 0.79 0.95 14.36
CA ASN A 200 0.60 2.39 14.25
C ASN A 200 0.23 2.86 12.84
N ILE A 201 -0.13 1.94 11.95
CA ILE A 201 -0.51 2.24 10.57
C ILE A 201 -2.03 2.08 10.43
N ASN A 202 -2.69 3.10 9.89
CA ASN A 202 -4.12 3.09 9.50
C ASN A 202 -5.09 2.47 10.54
N ALA A 203 -4.85 2.73 11.83
CA ALA A 203 -5.63 2.19 12.96
C ALA A 203 -5.48 0.68 13.22
N ASN A 204 -4.40 0.07 12.73
CA ASN A 204 -4.06 -1.35 12.93
C ASN A 204 -5.18 -2.31 12.53
N PRO A 205 -5.65 -2.27 11.27
CA PRO A 205 -6.74 -3.14 10.82
C PRO A 205 -6.34 -4.62 10.87
N TYR A 206 -5.03 -4.90 10.96
CA TYR A 206 -4.47 -6.25 10.98
C TYR A 206 -4.14 -6.79 12.39
N GLY A 207 -4.46 -6.04 13.46
CA GLY A 207 -4.28 -6.51 14.82
C GLY A 207 -2.82 -6.80 15.21
N LEU A 208 -1.84 -6.22 14.51
CA LEU A 208 -0.42 -6.49 14.74
C LEU A 208 0.06 -5.83 16.03
N GLY A 209 0.68 -6.62 16.91
CA GLY A 209 1.30 -6.14 18.14
C GLY A 209 0.37 -5.34 19.05
N SER A 210 0.95 -4.54 19.93
CA SER A 210 0.22 -3.64 20.83
C SER A 210 0.91 -2.29 20.96
N LYS A 211 0.25 -1.28 21.53
CA LYS A 211 0.90 0.03 21.77
C LYS A 211 2.15 -0.06 22.64
N LYS A 212 2.26 -1.07 23.50
CA LYS A 212 3.44 -1.31 24.34
C LYS A 212 4.54 -2.06 23.60
N GLN A 213 4.16 -2.91 22.65
CA GLN A 213 5.04 -3.79 21.87
C GLN A 213 4.59 -3.71 20.41
N PRO A 214 4.93 -2.60 19.72
CA PRO A 214 4.46 -2.39 18.38
C PRO A 214 5.16 -3.33 17.41
N ILE A 215 4.41 -3.86 16.44
CA ILE A 215 4.93 -4.66 15.33
C ILE A 215 4.57 -3.95 14.04
N HIS A 216 5.58 -3.77 13.18
CA HIS A 216 5.44 -3.24 11.83
C HIS A 216 6.17 -4.16 10.86
N LEU A 217 5.63 -4.32 9.65
CA LEU A 217 6.16 -5.24 8.64
C LEU A 217 5.96 -4.64 7.24
N LEU A 218 6.91 -4.90 6.34
CA LEU A 218 6.74 -4.61 4.92
C LEU A 218 6.09 -5.80 4.21
N VAL A 219 5.13 -5.54 3.34
CA VAL A 219 4.54 -6.56 2.45
C VAL A 219 4.78 -6.15 1.00
N PRO A 220 5.66 -6.85 0.26
CA PRO A 220 5.83 -6.59 -1.17
C PRO A 220 4.50 -6.67 -1.93
N HIS A 221 4.22 -5.70 -2.80
CA HIS A 221 2.99 -5.72 -3.58
C HIS A 221 2.91 -6.94 -4.50
N GLY A 222 1.71 -7.49 -4.64
CA GLY A 222 1.42 -8.57 -5.58
C GLY A 222 1.73 -9.99 -5.07
N ILE A 223 2.25 -10.15 -3.85
CA ILE A 223 2.62 -11.48 -3.33
C ILE A 223 1.46 -12.22 -2.66
N LEU A 224 0.49 -11.49 -2.10
CA LEU A 224 -0.69 -12.06 -1.43
C LEU A 224 -1.78 -12.34 -2.46
N ARG A 225 -1.67 -13.47 -3.15
CA ARG A 225 -2.65 -13.89 -4.17
C ARG A 225 -3.99 -14.23 -3.54
N ILE A 226 -5.06 -13.88 -4.26
CA ILE A 226 -6.41 -14.35 -3.95
C ILE A 226 -6.69 -15.56 -4.85
N GLN A 227 -6.86 -16.72 -4.24
CA GLN A 227 -6.99 -17.99 -4.96
C GLN A 227 -8.36 -18.10 -5.63
N ASN A 228 -9.42 -17.73 -4.93
CA ASN A 228 -10.80 -17.89 -5.40
C ASN A 228 -11.48 -16.54 -5.66
N ALA A 229 -10.77 -15.63 -6.32
CA ALA A 229 -11.34 -14.36 -6.72
C ALA A 229 -12.49 -14.58 -7.72
N PRO A 230 -13.67 -13.96 -7.52
CA PRO A 230 -14.75 -14.05 -8.50
C PRO A 230 -14.38 -13.30 -9.78
N ALA A 231 -15.14 -13.53 -10.86
CA ALA A 231 -15.00 -12.73 -12.06
C ALA A 231 -15.23 -11.24 -11.75
N VAL A 232 -14.66 -10.36 -12.58
CA VAL A 232 -14.84 -8.91 -12.45
C VAL A 232 -16.27 -8.52 -12.86
N ASN A 233 -17.18 -8.76 -11.94
CA ASN A 233 -18.60 -8.48 -12.01
C ASN A 233 -19.03 -7.87 -10.68
N TYR A 234 -19.73 -6.74 -10.74
CA TYR A 234 -20.06 -5.94 -9.56
C TYR A 234 -20.76 -6.76 -8.47
N ARG A 235 -21.81 -7.50 -8.86
CA ARG A 235 -22.63 -8.28 -7.94
C ARG A 235 -21.86 -9.45 -7.34
N GLN A 236 -21.14 -10.21 -8.16
CA GLN A 236 -20.35 -11.36 -7.68
C GLN A 236 -19.25 -10.91 -6.72
N LEU A 237 -18.59 -9.78 -6.98
CA LEU A 237 -17.60 -9.19 -6.09
C LEU A 237 -18.25 -8.74 -4.77
N ALA A 238 -19.39 -8.07 -4.81
CA ALA A 238 -20.11 -7.66 -3.61
C ALA A 238 -20.53 -8.86 -2.73
N GLU A 239 -21.06 -9.91 -3.37
CA GLU A 239 -21.43 -11.17 -2.70
C GLU A 239 -20.20 -11.86 -2.10
N TRP A 240 -19.09 -11.93 -2.84
CA TRP A 240 -17.83 -12.52 -2.36
C TRP A 240 -17.27 -11.78 -1.15
N PHE A 241 -17.20 -10.45 -1.21
CA PHE A 241 -16.79 -9.63 -0.08
C PHE A 241 -17.64 -9.92 1.16
N GLN A 242 -18.97 -10.08 1.03
CA GLN A 242 -19.84 -10.29 2.18
C GLN A 242 -19.83 -11.73 2.72
N GLY A 243 -19.78 -12.73 1.84
CA GLY A 243 -20.04 -14.12 2.19
C GLY A 243 -18.83 -15.05 2.21
N CYS A 244 -17.68 -14.65 1.65
CA CYS A 244 -16.48 -15.48 1.60
C CYS A 244 -15.48 -15.12 2.71
N GLU A 245 -14.83 -16.12 3.30
CA GLU A 245 -13.76 -15.88 4.30
C GLU A 245 -12.55 -15.17 3.67
N GLU A 246 -12.11 -15.62 2.50
CA GLU A 246 -11.07 -14.94 1.70
C GLU A 246 -11.52 -13.52 1.28
N GLY A 247 -12.83 -13.27 1.27
CA GLY A 247 -13.46 -11.98 1.01
C GLY A 247 -13.36 -10.96 2.14
N LYS A 248 -12.85 -11.34 3.32
CA LYS A 248 -12.64 -10.45 4.47
C LYS A 248 -11.36 -9.61 4.33
N VAL A 249 -11.25 -8.88 3.23
CA VAL A 249 -10.11 -8.02 2.90
C VAL A 249 -10.55 -6.58 2.63
N GLU A 250 -9.60 -5.63 2.63
CA GLU A 250 -9.89 -4.23 2.26
C GLU A 250 -10.45 -4.12 0.84
N GLY A 251 -9.88 -4.94 -0.05
CA GLY A 251 -10.03 -4.81 -1.47
C GLY A 251 -9.17 -5.79 -2.25
N ILE A 252 -9.23 -5.67 -3.57
CA ILE A 252 -8.45 -6.46 -4.53
C ILE A 252 -7.64 -5.50 -5.39
N VAL A 253 -6.40 -5.87 -5.70
CA VAL A 253 -5.61 -5.28 -6.78
C VAL A 253 -5.44 -6.34 -7.86
N TRP A 254 -5.75 -6.00 -9.10
CA TRP A 254 -5.47 -6.84 -10.24
C TRP A 254 -4.21 -6.34 -10.94
N HIS A 255 -3.27 -7.26 -11.15
CA HIS A 255 -2.02 -7.04 -11.87
C HIS A 255 -2.19 -7.55 -13.31
N CYS A 256 -2.42 -6.63 -14.26
CA CYS A 256 -2.58 -6.96 -15.67
C CYS A 256 -1.24 -7.28 -16.33
N ASN A 257 -1.28 -8.04 -17.44
CA ASN A 257 -0.08 -8.53 -18.13
C ASN A 257 0.76 -7.43 -18.80
N ASP A 258 0.13 -6.29 -19.10
CA ASP A 258 0.77 -5.07 -19.63
C ASP A 258 1.44 -4.22 -18.54
N GLY A 259 1.32 -4.62 -17.27
CA GLY A 259 1.82 -3.87 -16.11
C GLY A 259 0.80 -2.89 -15.52
N THR A 260 -0.37 -2.74 -16.13
CA THR A 260 -1.45 -1.92 -15.58
C THR A 260 -1.95 -2.52 -14.28
N LEU A 261 -2.18 -1.65 -13.29
CA LEU A 261 -2.84 -2.00 -12.05
C LEU A 261 -4.23 -1.37 -12.03
N VAL A 262 -5.23 -2.14 -11.60
CA VAL A 262 -6.56 -1.64 -11.25
C VAL A 262 -6.95 -2.22 -9.90
N LYS A 263 -7.76 -1.50 -9.11
CA LYS A 263 -8.16 -1.97 -7.78
C LYS A 263 -9.65 -1.88 -7.57
N LEU A 264 -10.14 -2.61 -6.58
CA LEU A 264 -11.45 -2.40 -6.01
C LEU A 264 -11.29 -2.35 -4.50
N HIS A 265 -11.78 -1.29 -3.89
CA HIS A 265 -11.88 -1.23 -2.45
C HIS A 265 -13.31 -1.54 -2.06
N ARG A 266 -13.48 -2.37 -1.02
CA ARG A 266 -14.77 -2.79 -0.47
C ARG A 266 -15.75 -1.62 -0.24
N HIS A 267 -15.26 -0.46 0.21
CA HIS A 267 -16.13 0.71 0.42
C HIS A 267 -16.70 1.32 -0.87
N HIS A 268 -16.08 1.10 -2.04
CA HIS A 268 -16.68 1.51 -3.31
C HIS A 268 -17.96 0.71 -3.60
N LEU A 269 -18.13 -0.49 -3.03
CA LEU A 269 -19.38 -1.26 -3.09
C LEU A 269 -20.35 -0.89 -1.95
N GLY A 270 -20.10 0.20 -1.23
CA GLY A 270 -20.89 0.61 -0.06
C GLY A 270 -20.72 -0.31 1.16
N LEU A 271 -19.69 -1.14 1.20
CA LEU A 271 -19.43 -2.06 2.29
C LEU A 271 -18.43 -1.46 3.30
N LYS A 272 -18.65 -1.70 4.59
CA LYS A 272 -17.68 -1.31 5.63
C LYS A 272 -16.42 -2.18 5.57
N TRP A 273 -15.39 -1.81 6.32
CA TRP A 273 -14.29 -2.73 6.64
C TRP A 273 -14.86 -4.08 7.12
N PRO A 274 -14.23 -5.23 6.83
CA PRO A 274 -14.70 -6.53 7.31
C PRO A 274 -15.05 -6.50 8.80
N ASP A 275 -16.21 -7.06 9.15
CA ASP A 275 -16.61 -7.22 10.55
C ASP A 275 -15.80 -8.38 11.16
N GLY A 276 -15.09 -8.12 12.26
CA GLY A 276 -14.16 -9.07 12.88
C GLY A 276 -12.80 -9.13 12.18
N ASP A 277 -12.10 -10.25 12.32
CA ASP A 277 -10.73 -10.38 11.81
C ASP A 277 -10.70 -10.46 10.28
N ALA A 278 -9.82 -9.65 9.68
CA ALA A 278 -9.50 -9.72 8.26
C ALA A 278 -8.85 -11.06 7.89
N PHE A 279 -8.95 -11.46 6.63
CA PHE A 279 -8.42 -12.73 6.15
C PHE A 279 -6.92 -12.86 6.45
N LEU A 280 -6.13 -11.82 6.19
CA LEU A 280 -4.69 -11.81 6.48
C LEU A 280 -4.37 -12.13 7.95
N ASN A 281 -5.15 -11.61 8.90
CA ASN A 281 -4.87 -11.75 10.34
C ASN A 281 -4.99 -13.19 10.79
N LYS A 282 -5.94 -13.93 10.22
CA LYS A 282 -6.26 -15.32 10.55
C LYS A 282 -5.31 -16.33 9.95
N ARG A 283 -4.40 -15.88 9.09
CA ARG A 283 -3.47 -16.79 8.45
C ARG A 283 -2.40 -17.22 9.44
N PRO A 284 -2.06 -18.53 9.49
CA PRO A 284 -0.95 -19.01 10.29
C PRO A 284 0.36 -18.41 9.80
N VAL A 285 1.27 -18.14 10.73
CA VAL A 285 2.54 -17.48 10.45
C VAL A 285 3.69 -18.15 11.20
N THR A 286 4.85 -18.25 10.56
CA THR A 286 6.10 -18.64 11.23
C THR A 286 7.09 -17.49 11.22
N VAL A 287 7.77 -17.26 12.33
CA VAL A 287 8.79 -16.22 12.44
C VAL A 287 10.15 -16.80 12.05
N HIS A 288 10.80 -16.22 11.03
CA HIS A 288 12.11 -16.57 10.52
C HIS A 288 13.03 -15.34 10.50
N VAL A 289 13.25 -14.78 11.69
CA VAL A 289 14.14 -13.63 11.90
C VAL A 289 15.35 -14.15 12.66
N ASN A 290 16.42 -14.54 11.96
CA ASN A 290 17.66 -14.91 12.64
C ASN A 290 18.64 -13.73 12.62
N TRP A 291 18.73 -13.04 13.75
CA TRP A 291 19.59 -11.86 13.90
C TRP A 291 21.05 -12.19 14.23
N ALA A 292 21.33 -13.38 14.77
CA ALA A 292 22.66 -13.76 15.28
C ALA A 292 23.77 -13.73 14.22
N SER A 293 23.42 -13.77 12.93
CA SER A 293 24.36 -13.71 11.81
C SER A 293 24.85 -12.30 11.45
N TYR A 294 24.32 -11.24 12.07
CA TYR A 294 24.56 -9.85 11.63
C TYR A 294 25.49 -9.02 12.54
N GLU A 295 25.97 -9.55 13.68
CA GLU A 295 26.92 -8.88 14.60
C GLU A 295 26.60 -7.40 14.94
N LEU A 296 25.32 -7.05 15.07
CA LEU A 296 24.87 -5.69 15.34
C LEU A 296 24.55 -5.45 16.82
N ASP A 297 24.97 -4.29 17.34
CA ASP A 297 24.62 -3.81 18.68
C ASP A 297 23.26 -3.09 18.64
N VAL A 298 22.19 -3.83 18.91
CA VAL A 298 20.82 -3.31 18.98
C VAL A 298 20.31 -3.29 20.41
N GLY A 299 19.63 -2.20 20.77
CA GLY A 299 18.98 -2.08 22.06
C GLY A 299 17.80 -3.07 22.21
N PRO A 300 17.41 -3.41 23.44
CA PRO A 300 16.32 -4.36 23.72
C PRO A 300 14.95 -3.94 23.19
N GLU A 301 14.76 -2.66 22.85
CA GLU A 301 13.53 -2.12 22.26
C GLU A 301 13.49 -2.25 20.72
N ASP A 302 14.50 -2.88 20.12
CA ASP A 302 14.58 -3.07 18.67
C ASP A 302 13.66 -4.20 18.20
N LEU A 303 12.92 -3.96 17.11
CA LEU A 303 11.94 -4.90 16.58
C LEU A 303 12.61 -6.16 15.98
N PHE A 304 13.80 -6.04 15.38
CA PHE A 304 14.53 -7.20 14.87
C PHE A 304 14.99 -8.09 16.01
N ALA A 305 15.51 -7.50 17.09
CA ALA A 305 15.90 -8.26 18.29
C ALA A 305 14.70 -9.01 18.87
N SER A 306 13.58 -8.31 19.07
CA SER A 306 12.36 -8.88 19.65
C SER A 306 11.76 -10.01 18.80
N LEU A 307 11.78 -9.89 17.46
CA LEU A 307 11.32 -10.95 16.57
C LEU A 307 12.34 -12.09 16.47
N SER A 308 13.63 -11.82 16.69
CA SER A 308 14.65 -12.87 16.71
C SER A 308 14.49 -13.83 17.88
N ASP A 309 13.95 -13.38 19.01
CA ASP A 309 13.61 -14.25 20.14
C ASP A 309 12.47 -15.23 19.82
N LEU A 310 11.67 -14.92 18.79
CA LEU A 310 10.59 -15.76 18.30
C LEU A 310 11.01 -16.63 17.11
N ASN A 311 12.29 -16.61 16.71
CA ASN A 311 12.73 -17.31 15.53
C ASN A 311 12.45 -18.82 15.60
N GLY A 312 11.78 -19.34 14.58
CA GLY A 312 11.32 -20.72 14.48
C GLY A 312 9.96 -20.98 15.13
N HIS A 313 9.36 -20.00 15.82
CA HIS A 313 8.02 -20.15 16.39
C HIS A 313 6.95 -20.00 15.31
N SER A 314 5.93 -20.86 15.39
CA SER A 314 4.73 -20.81 14.55
C SER A 314 3.53 -20.40 15.40
N PHE A 315 2.64 -19.63 14.78
CA PHE A 315 1.40 -19.12 15.37
C PHE A 315 0.22 -19.49 14.45
N ASP A 316 -0.92 -19.79 15.06
CA ASP A 316 -2.14 -20.13 14.31
C ASP A 316 -2.70 -18.93 13.54
N SER A 317 -2.40 -17.72 14.02
CA SER A 317 -2.85 -16.45 13.46
C SER A 317 -1.73 -15.40 13.50
N LEU A 318 -1.65 -14.55 12.48
CA LEU A 318 -0.74 -13.40 12.44
C LEU A 318 -0.93 -12.43 13.62
N GLN A 319 -2.17 -12.27 14.10
CA GLN A 319 -2.47 -11.40 15.24
C GLN A 319 -1.97 -11.96 16.59
N ASP A 320 -1.68 -13.26 16.66
CA ASP A 320 -1.21 -13.92 17.89
C ASP A 320 0.30 -13.71 18.12
N VAL A 321 1.00 -13.10 17.15
CA VAL A 321 2.40 -12.73 17.31
C VAL A 321 2.52 -11.60 18.32
N HIS A 322 3.04 -11.94 19.50
CA HIS A 322 3.27 -11.01 20.59
C HIS A 322 4.75 -11.05 20.97
N LEU A 323 5.37 -9.88 21.08
CA LEU A 323 6.74 -9.78 21.55
C LEU A 323 6.77 -10.07 23.06
N HIS A 324 7.83 -10.72 23.54
CA HIS A 324 8.03 -10.87 24.98
C HIS A 324 8.51 -9.53 25.58
N ALA A 325 8.18 -9.29 26.85
CA ALA A 325 8.49 -8.04 27.57
C ALA A 325 9.81 -8.15 28.32
#